data_AF-A0A932Q578-F1
#
_entry.id   AF-A0A932Q578-F1
#
_cell.length_a   1.000
_cell.length_b   1.000
_cell.length_c   1.000
_cell.angle_alpha   90.00
_cell.angle_beta   90.00
_cell.angle_gamma   90.00
#
_symmetry.space_group_name_H-M   'P 1'
#
loop_
_entity.id
_entity.type
_entity.pdbx_description
1 polymer ?
#
loop_
_entity_poly.entity_id
_entity_poly.type
_entity_poly.pdbx_seq_one_letter_code
_entity_poly.pdbx_strand_id
1 'polypeptide(L)'
;MKQVSRVLASLVALDATLAFVAFGFPQLWFTIFHGVDYADPQGFLRRCGANWLAFCLLQIMALAKWRREPHWLVLIAGVRLSDIFTDWTYLYFAHDITWFGRITLFTTSPANLVVGIYLLRAYKMGRVPVTSGR
;
A
#
# COMPACT_ATOMS: atom_id res chain seq x y z
N MET A 1 -14.65 13.03 7.07
CA MET A 1 -14.79 12.82 5.60
C MET A 1 -13.58 13.27 4.79
N LYS A 2 -13.05 14.50 4.92
CA LYS A 2 -11.85 14.96 4.19
C LYS A 2 -10.58 14.11 4.44
N GLN A 3 -10.47 13.52 5.63
CA GLN A 3 -9.31 12.71 6.03
C GLN A 3 -9.21 11.37 5.28
N VAL A 4 -10.33 10.70 4.99
CA VAL A 4 -10.35 9.46 4.18
C VAL A 4 -9.81 9.71 2.78
N SER A 5 -10.26 10.79 2.13
CA SER A 5 -9.74 11.21 0.83
C SER A 5 -8.23 11.50 0.86
N ARG A 6 -7.72 12.11 1.94
CA ARG A 6 -6.27 12.35 2.08
C ARG A 6 -5.50 11.04 2.20
N VAL A 7 -5.97 10.11 3.03
CA VAL A 7 -5.36 8.78 3.15
C VAL A 7 -5.33 8.08 1.80
N LEU A 8 -6.47 8.00 1.10
CA LEU A 8 -6.53 7.38 -0.23
C LEU A 8 -5.60 8.06 -1.24
N ALA A 9 -5.54 9.39 -1.26
CA ALA A 9 -4.63 10.12 -2.15
C ALA A 9 -3.15 9.85 -1.82
N SER A 10 -2.78 9.77 -0.53
CA SER A 10 -1.42 9.40 -0.12
C SER A 10 -1.07 7.97 -0.53
N LEU A 11 -2.01 7.04 -0.45
CA LEU A 11 -1.81 5.67 -0.89
C LEU A 11 -1.62 5.59 -2.42
N VAL A 12 -2.40 6.33 -3.20
CA VAL A 12 -2.23 6.45 -4.65
C VAL A 12 -0.83 6.96 -4.99
N ALA A 13 -0.39 8.04 -4.33
CA ALA A 13 0.94 8.60 -4.56
C ALA A 13 2.06 7.61 -4.23
N LEU A 14 1.92 6.87 -3.11
CA LEU A 14 2.87 5.84 -2.70
C LEU A 14 2.96 4.73 -3.75
N ASP A 15 1.84 4.08 -4.09
CA ASP A 15 1.87 2.94 -5.01
C ASP A 15 2.24 3.33 -6.43
N ALA A 16 1.84 4.53 -6.89
CA ALA A 16 2.30 5.06 -8.16
C ALA A 16 3.82 5.25 -8.18
N THR A 17 4.39 5.76 -7.10
CA THR A 17 5.85 5.94 -6.97
C THR A 17 6.56 4.58 -6.97
N LEU A 18 6.07 3.62 -6.19
CA LEU A 18 6.65 2.27 -6.12
C LEU A 18 6.59 1.56 -7.48
N ALA A 19 5.45 1.59 -8.15
CA ALA A 19 5.29 1.02 -9.49
C ALA A 19 6.22 1.70 -10.51
N PHE A 20 6.28 3.03 -10.49
CA PHE A 20 7.13 3.80 -11.39
C PHE A 20 8.62 3.47 -11.21
N VAL A 21 9.10 3.40 -9.97
CA VAL A 21 10.50 3.04 -9.68
C VAL A 21 10.77 1.58 -10.08
N ALA A 22 9.86 0.65 -9.76
CA ALA A 22 10.03 -0.77 -10.09
C ALA A 22 10.13 -1.04 -11.60
N PHE A 23 9.36 -0.31 -12.42
CA PHE A 23 9.39 -0.45 -13.87
C PHE A 23 10.48 0.38 -14.55
N GLY A 24 10.62 1.66 -14.17
CA GLY A 24 11.50 2.61 -14.85
C GLY A 24 12.93 2.64 -14.33
N PHE A 25 13.14 2.32 -13.05
CA PHE A 25 14.43 2.49 -12.37
C PHE A 25 14.77 1.28 -11.48
N PRO A 26 14.80 0.04 -12.02
CA PRO A 26 15.02 -1.16 -11.23
C PRO A 26 16.39 -1.20 -10.53
N GLN A 27 17.44 -0.64 -11.17
CA GLN A 27 18.75 -0.49 -10.53
C GLN A 27 18.69 0.42 -9.31
N LEU A 28 17.96 1.55 -9.38
CA LEU A 28 17.79 2.45 -8.25
C LEU A 28 17.11 1.73 -7.07
N TRP A 29 16.08 0.93 -7.36
CA TRP A 29 15.43 0.09 -6.35
C TRP A 29 16.41 -0.85 -5.66
N PHE A 30 17.18 -1.61 -6.44
CA PHE A 30 18.15 -2.57 -5.90
C PHE A 30 19.26 -1.89 -5.10
N THR A 31 19.78 -0.76 -5.57
CA THR A 31 20.79 0.00 -4.83
C THR A 31 20.25 0.53 -3.49
N ILE A 32 19.03 1.07 -3.45
CA ILE A 32 18.45 1.62 -2.22
C ILE A 32 18.10 0.50 -1.22
N PHE A 33 17.40 -0.54 -1.67
CA PHE A 33 16.82 -1.55 -0.77
C PHE A 33 17.74 -2.73 -0.52
N HIS A 34 18.62 -3.08 -1.47
CA HIS A 34 19.46 -4.28 -1.41
C HIS A 34 20.96 -3.97 -1.36
N GLY A 35 21.40 -2.79 -1.85
CA GLY A 35 22.81 -2.43 -1.88
C GLY A 35 23.62 -3.26 -2.88
N VAL A 36 22.96 -3.88 -3.86
CA VAL A 36 23.54 -4.76 -4.88
C VAL A 36 23.12 -4.31 -6.28
N ASP A 37 23.79 -4.86 -7.29
CA ASP A 37 23.42 -4.65 -8.69
C ASP A 37 22.10 -5.36 -9.05
N TYR A 38 21.35 -4.76 -9.96
CA TYR A 38 20.08 -5.31 -10.40
C TYR A 38 20.28 -6.62 -11.18
N ALA A 39 19.87 -7.72 -10.55
CA ALA A 39 19.77 -9.03 -11.16
C ALA A 39 18.41 -9.65 -10.77
N ASP A 40 17.51 -9.80 -11.74
CA ASP A 40 16.15 -10.31 -11.51
C ASP A 40 15.71 -11.23 -12.66
N PRO A 41 16.34 -12.41 -12.81
CA PRO A 41 16.03 -13.32 -13.91
C PRO A 41 14.59 -13.86 -13.86
N GLN A 42 13.96 -13.86 -12.69
CA GLN A 42 12.58 -14.31 -12.48
C GLN A 42 11.55 -13.18 -12.60
N GLY A 43 11.98 -11.92 -12.72
CA GLY A 43 11.10 -10.76 -12.89
C GLY A 43 10.27 -10.40 -11.66
N PHE A 44 10.74 -10.72 -10.44
CA PHE A 44 10.01 -10.45 -9.21
C PHE A 44 9.80 -8.96 -8.97
N LEU A 45 10.78 -8.10 -9.28
CA LEU A 45 10.59 -6.65 -9.09
C LEU A 45 9.51 -6.10 -10.00
N ARG A 46 9.48 -6.55 -11.27
CA ARG A 46 8.42 -6.15 -12.22
C ARG A 46 7.05 -6.68 -11.79
N ARG A 47 7.00 -7.89 -11.21
CA ARG A 47 5.77 -8.45 -10.63
C ARG A 47 5.28 -7.60 -9.45
N CYS A 48 6.17 -7.19 -8.55
CA CYS A 48 5.84 -6.26 -7.47
C CYS A 48 5.35 -4.90 -8.01
N GLY A 49 6.02 -4.37 -9.03
CA GLY A 49 5.58 -3.17 -9.76
C GLY A 49 4.15 -3.28 -10.30
N ALA A 50 3.79 -4.43 -10.87
CA ALA A 50 2.44 -4.69 -11.37
C ALA A 50 1.40 -4.75 -10.24
N ASN A 51 1.76 -5.35 -9.10
CA ASN A 51 0.90 -5.37 -7.91
C ASN A 51 0.65 -3.95 -7.38
N TRP A 52 1.71 -3.14 -7.23
CA TRP A 52 1.55 -1.74 -6.80
C TRP A 52 0.73 -0.93 -7.80
N LEU A 53 0.90 -1.15 -9.10
CA LEU A 53 0.07 -0.49 -10.11
C LEU A 53 -1.41 -0.89 -9.97
N ALA A 54 -1.71 -2.17 -9.75
CA ALA A 54 -3.07 -2.62 -9.49
C ALA A 54 -3.66 -1.98 -8.23
N PHE A 55 -2.88 -1.89 -7.15
CA PHE A 55 -3.30 -1.23 -5.91
C PHE A 55 -3.57 0.27 -6.12
N CYS A 56 -2.71 0.96 -6.87
CA CYS A 56 -2.89 2.35 -7.26
C CYS A 56 -4.22 2.55 -8.01
N LEU A 57 -4.53 1.70 -9.00
CA LEU A 57 -5.80 1.76 -9.74
C LEU A 57 -7.01 1.55 -8.83
N LEU A 58 -6.96 0.54 -7.94
CA LEU A 58 -8.02 0.29 -6.97
C LEU A 58 -8.24 1.52 -6.06
N GLN A 59 -7.17 2.18 -5.65
CA GLN A 59 -7.24 3.34 -4.76
C GLN A 59 -7.72 4.60 -5.46
N ILE A 60 -7.40 4.80 -6.74
CA ILE A 60 -7.99 5.86 -7.56
C ILE A 60 -9.50 5.65 -7.66
N MET A 61 -9.95 4.43 -7.93
CA MET A 61 -11.38 4.10 -7.96
C MET A 61 -12.03 4.31 -6.59
N ALA A 62 -11.39 3.88 -5.52
CA ALA A 62 -11.87 4.11 -4.16
C ALA A 62 -11.96 5.62 -3.86
N LEU A 63 -10.96 6.42 -4.23
CA LEU A 63 -10.94 7.87 -4.02
C LEU A 63 -12.12 8.56 -4.72
N ALA A 64 -12.49 8.10 -5.92
CA ALA A 64 -13.62 8.60 -6.68
C ALA A 64 -14.98 8.13 -6.12
N LYS A 65 -15.07 6.88 -5.65
CA LYS A 65 -16.36 6.22 -5.38
C LYS A 65 -16.74 6.07 -3.91
N TRP A 66 -15.79 6.15 -2.97
CA TRP A 66 -16.04 5.75 -1.57
C TRP A 66 -17.20 6.46 -0.87
N ARG A 67 -17.53 7.69 -1.28
CA ARG A 67 -18.66 8.44 -0.69
C ARG A 67 -20.02 7.87 -1.06
N ARG A 68 -20.16 7.37 -2.29
CA ARG A 68 -21.40 6.73 -2.78
C ARG A 68 -21.40 5.24 -2.46
N GLU A 69 -20.22 4.65 -2.47
CA GLU A 69 -20.01 3.21 -2.38
C GLU A 69 -18.93 2.92 -1.31
N PRO A 70 -19.27 2.93 -0.01
CA PRO A 70 -18.27 2.85 1.06
C PRO A 70 -17.57 1.48 1.13
N HIS A 71 -18.08 0.45 0.44
CA HIS A 71 -17.44 -0.86 0.35
C HIS A 71 -16.04 -0.80 -0.29
N TRP A 72 -15.75 0.22 -1.10
CA TRP A 72 -14.39 0.48 -1.58
C TRP A 72 -13.37 0.65 -0.45
N LEU A 73 -13.77 1.18 0.72
CA LEU A 73 -12.88 1.31 1.87
C LEU A 73 -12.48 -0.06 2.46
N VAL A 74 -13.40 -1.03 2.45
CA VAL A 74 -13.11 -2.41 2.89
C VAL A 74 -12.16 -3.08 1.91
N LEU A 75 -12.37 -2.88 0.61
CA LEU A 75 -11.48 -3.41 -0.42
C LEU A 75 -10.05 -2.89 -0.23
N ILE A 76 -9.87 -1.57 -0.07
CA ILE A 76 -8.54 -0.98 0.14
C ILE A 76 -7.94 -1.38 1.48
N ALA A 77 -8.76 -1.55 2.53
CA ALA A 77 -8.28 -2.12 3.78
C ALA A 77 -7.72 -3.53 3.58
N GLY A 78 -8.43 -4.38 2.82
CA GLY A 78 -7.96 -5.73 2.48
C GLY A 78 -6.62 -5.73 1.74
N VAL A 79 -6.48 -4.84 0.74
CA VAL A 79 -5.20 -4.63 0.03
C VAL A 79 -4.08 -4.30 1.02
N ARG A 80 -4.28 -3.32 1.90
CA ARG A 80 -3.23 -2.89 2.84
C ARG A 80 -2.89 -3.93 3.89
N LEU A 81 -3.89 -4.65 4.39
CA LEU A 81 -3.64 -5.74 5.34
C LEU A 81 -2.89 -6.91 4.70
N SER A 82 -3.02 -7.12 3.38
CA SER A 82 -2.28 -8.17 2.67
C SER A 82 -0.77 -7.88 2.60
N ASP A 83 -0.37 -6.61 2.50
CA ASP A 83 1.04 -6.21 2.45
C ASP A 83 1.80 -6.47 3.76
N ILE A 84 1.10 -6.58 4.91
CA ILE A 84 1.74 -6.94 6.18
C ILE A 84 2.45 -8.29 6.06
N PHE A 85 1.80 -9.26 5.43
CA PHE A 85 2.39 -10.58 5.23
C PHE A 85 3.54 -10.52 4.24
N THR A 86 3.40 -9.75 3.16
CA THR A 86 4.45 -9.57 2.16
C THR A 86 5.71 -8.97 2.78
N ASP A 87 5.58 -7.87 3.51
CA ASP A 87 6.69 -7.12 4.11
C ASP A 87 7.48 -7.97 5.12
N TRP A 88 6.79 -8.64 6.05
CA TRP A 88 7.46 -9.44 7.08
C TRP A 88 8.04 -10.74 6.54
N THR A 89 7.35 -11.36 5.57
CA THR A 89 7.92 -12.50 4.84
C THR A 89 9.19 -12.06 4.12
N TYR A 90 9.16 -10.92 3.43
CA TYR A 90 10.32 -10.38 2.74
C TYR A 90 11.47 -10.05 3.69
N LEU A 91 11.18 -9.38 4.81
CA LEU A 91 12.19 -9.04 5.82
C LEU A 91 12.87 -10.29 6.41
N TYR A 92 12.14 -11.39 6.55
CA TYR A 92 12.68 -12.65 7.07
C TYR A 92 13.54 -13.40 6.03
N PHE A 93 13.13 -13.41 4.76
CA PHE A 93 13.80 -14.21 3.71
C PHE A 93 14.84 -13.43 2.89
N ALA A 94 14.84 -12.10 2.92
CA ALA A 94 15.81 -11.30 2.18
C ALA A 94 17.20 -11.38 2.85
N HIS A 95 18.18 -11.90 2.11
CA HIS A 95 19.57 -12.00 2.58
C HIS A 95 20.31 -10.66 2.48
N ASP A 96 20.22 -10.01 1.32
CA ASP A 96 20.90 -8.74 1.05
C ASP A 96 19.89 -7.62 1.16
N ILE A 97 19.81 -6.97 2.32
CA ILE A 97 18.92 -5.82 2.54
C ILE A 97 19.68 -4.73 3.29
N THR A 98 19.58 -3.50 2.78
CA THR A 98 20.21 -2.34 3.41
C THR A 98 19.55 -2.03 4.75
N TRP A 99 20.24 -1.27 5.61
CA TRP A 99 19.63 -0.78 6.85
C TRP A 99 18.35 0.03 6.56
N PHE A 100 18.35 0.81 5.48
CA PHE A 100 17.21 1.58 5.03
C PHE A 100 16.04 0.66 4.67
N GLY A 101 16.29 -0.36 3.83
CA GLY A 101 15.28 -1.35 3.47
C GLY A 101 14.71 -2.09 4.67
N ARG A 102 15.53 -2.46 5.64
CA ARG A 102 15.07 -3.11 6.88
C ARG A 102 14.11 -2.22 7.67
N ILE A 103 14.48 -0.95 7.89
CA ILE A 103 13.64 -0.01 8.63
C ILE A 103 12.34 0.25 7.86
N THR A 104 12.41 0.47 6.54
CA THR A 104 11.23 0.69 5.72
C THR A 104 10.28 -0.51 5.80
N LEU A 105 10.72 -1.74 5.53
CA LEU A 105 9.85 -2.91 5.61
C LEU A 105 9.29 -3.14 7.01
N PHE A 106 10.11 -2.97 8.05
CA PHE A 106 9.67 -3.13 9.43
C PHE A 106 8.57 -2.12 9.81
N THR A 107 8.65 -0.88 9.30
CA THR A 107 7.69 0.19 9.61
C THR A 107 6.47 0.21 8.69
N THR A 108 6.60 -0.25 7.45
CA THR A 108 5.50 -0.31 6.47
C THR A 108 4.38 -1.25 6.94
N SER A 109 4.70 -2.39 7.54
CA SER A 109 3.69 -3.32 8.08
C SER A 109 2.79 -2.71 9.17
N PRO A 110 3.32 -2.12 10.27
CA PRO A 110 2.52 -1.36 11.21
C PRO A 110 1.72 -0.23 10.56
N ALA A 111 2.30 0.50 9.60
CA ALA A 111 1.60 1.56 8.89
C ALA A 111 0.39 1.01 8.09
N ASN A 112 0.58 -0.09 7.38
CA ASN A 112 -0.47 -0.80 6.65
C ASN A 112 -1.58 -1.32 7.58
N LEU A 113 -1.23 -1.83 8.76
CA LEU A 113 -2.20 -2.24 9.78
C LEU A 113 -3.03 -1.04 10.27
N VAL A 114 -2.38 0.07 10.62
CA VAL A 114 -3.04 1.29 11.08
C VAL A 114 -3.99 1.84 10.01
N VAL A 115 -3.53 1.90 8.76
CA VAL A 115 -4.35 2.35 7.62
C VAL A 115 -5.53 1.42 7.39
N GLY A 116 -5.32 0.09 7.40
CA GLY A 116 -6.37 -0.90 7.23
C GLY A 116 -7.46 -0.77 8.30
N ILE A 117 -7.06 -0.72 9.57
CA ILE A 117 -8.00 -0.51 10.70
C ILE A 117 -8.73 0.82 10.56
N TYR A 118 -8.03 1.90 10.19
CA TYR A 118 -8.63 3.22 10.00
C TYR A 118 -9.73 3.19 8.92
N LEU A 119 -9.46 2.57 7.76
CA LEU A 119 -10.43 2.46 6.66
C LEU A 119 -11.64 1.61 7.04
N LEU A 120 -11.44 0.51 7.77
CA LEU A 120 -12.53 -0.33 8.30
C LEU A 120 -13.40 0.43 9.31
N ARG A 121 -12.78 1.25 10.18
CA ARG A 121 -13.54 2.12 11.11
C ARG A 121 -14.33 3.18 10.34
N ALA A 122 -13.72 3.81 9.34
CA ALA A 122 -14.39 4.81 8.50
C ALA A 122 -15.60 4.21 7.77
N TYR A 123 -15.48 2.98 7.27
CA TYR A 123 -16.59 2.23 6.68
C TYR A 123 -17.72 1.99 7.68
N LYS A 124 -17.42 1.52 8.89
CA LYS A 124 -18.43 1.29 9.92
C LYS A 124 -19.16 2.58 10.29
N MET A 125 -18.44 3.67 10.53
CA MET A 125 -19.04 4.97 10.86
C MET A 125 -19.90 5.53 9.72
N GLY A 126 -19.49 5.36 8.46
CA GLY A 126 -20.27 5.77 7.30
C GLY A 126 -21.52 4.91 7.06
N ARG A 127 -21.66 3.77 7.75
CA ARG A 127 -22.83 2.88 7.70
C ARG A 127 -23.81 3.09 8.85
N VAL A 128 -23.39 3.69 9.97
CA VAL A 128 -24.31 4.05 11.04
C VAL A 128 -25.16 5.21 10.52
N PRO A 129 -26.48 5.05 10.36
CA PRO A 129 -27.35 6.19 10.10
C PRO A 129 -27.12 7.17 11.24
N VAL A 130 -26.83 8.44 10.95
CA VAL A 130 -26.91 9.47 11.97
C VAL A 130 -28.37 9.50 12.39
N THR A 131 -28.72 8.76 13.44
CA THR A 131 -29.99 8.97 14.13
C THR A 131 -29.92 10.41 14.59
N SER A 132 -30.65 11.27 13.89
CA SER A 132 -30.85 12.66 14.25
C SER A 132 -31.45 12.67 15.66
N GLY A 133 -30.57 12.85 16.66
CA GLY A 133 -30.98 13.26 17.98
C GLY A 133 -31.61 14.63 17.85
N ARG A 134 -32.92 14.67 18.13
CA ARG A 134 -33.68 15.89 18.40
C ARG A 134 -33.05 16.67 19.53
#